data_AF-A0A2P7RU53-F1
#
_entry.id   AF-A0A2P7RU53-F1
#
_cell.length_a   1.000
_cell.length_b   1.000
_cell.length_c   1.000
_cell.angle_alpha   90.00
_cell.angle_beta   90.00
_cell.angle_gamma   90.00
#
_symmetry.space_group_name_H-M   'P 1'
#
loop_
_entity.id
_entity.type
_entity.pdbx_description
1 polymer ?
#
loop_
_entity_poly.entity_id
_entity_poly.type
_entity_poly.pdbx_seq_one_letter_code
_entity_poly.pdbx_strand_id
1 'polypeptide(L)'
;MVRTLAATAWLFAFALPAYAQDERPFEWLAGAYSFSDELGGFVIDSVSGTGTRTDPIVIRETFVSASPATLVIRARRPIRFFDTGTFYANGILHMRILARNGSGHGWVEFEFELQEILHKASVFGDGLSFDQRSENRELISSDSFAEFSRDFEPYDKLLFRNGKIDPGRTGGFSFLITDFTPRSQFYLVQDPRVPST
;
A
#
# COMPACT_ATOMS: atom_id res chain seq x y z
N MET A 1 -49.51 64.48 -18.68
CA MET A 1 -49.58 63.44 -17.64
C MET A 1 -49.05 62.15 -18.24
N VAL A 2 -47.78 61.82 -18.00
CA VAL A 2 -47.10 60.65 -18.58
C VAL A 2 -47.03 59.55 -17.52
N ARG A 3 -47.55 58.37 -17.85
CA ARG A 3 -47.55 57.16 -17.01
C ARG A 3 -46.25 56.39 -17.25
N THR A 4 -45.52 56.08 -16.19
CA THR A 4 -44.34 55.19 -16.24
C THR A 4 -44.77 53.80 -15.78
N LEU A 5 -44.61 52.80 -16.65
CA LEU A 5 -44.79 51.37 -16.35
C LEU A 5 -43.47 50.80 -15.81
N ALA A 6 -43.51 50.14 -14.66
CA ALA A 6 -42.40 49.35 -14.12
C ALA A 6 -42.55 47.90 -14.60
N ALA A 7 -41.50 47.36 -15.22
CA ALA A 7 -41.42 45.96 -15.62
C ALA A 7 -40.60 45.17 -14.58
N THR A 8 -41.22 44.15 -13.99
CA THR A 8 -40.58 43.26 -13.01
C THR A 8 -39.98 42.05 -13.75
N ALA A 9 -38.65 41.91 -13.72
CA ALA A 9 -37.96 40.75 -14.28
C ALA A 9 -37.87 39.62 -13.25
N TRP A 10 -38.31 38.42 -13.63
CA TRP A 10 -38.16 37.19 -12.84
C TRP A 10 -36.90 36.44 -13.31
N LEU A 11 -35.93 36.25 -12.41
CA LEU A 11 -34.79 35.36 -12.64
C LEU A 11 -35.18 33.92 -12.29
N PHE A 12 -35.15 33.03 -13.28
CA PHE A 12 -35.14 31.58 -13.06
C PHE A 12 -33.71 31.09 -12.90
N ALA A 13 -33.35 30.63 -11.71
CA ALA A 13 -32.09 29.93 -11.46
C ALA A 13 -32.23 28.45 -11.84
N PHE A 14 -31.55 28.02 -12.90
CA PHE A 14 -31.37 26.61 -13.22
C PHE A 14 -30.27 26.04 -12.31
N ALA A 15 -30.64 25.19 -11.35
CA ALA A 15 -29.68 24.37 -10.61
C ALA A 15 -29.32 23.16 -11.48
N LEU A 16 -28.07 23.10 -11.96
CA LEU A 16 -27.53 21.88 -12.58
C LEU A 16 -27.20 20.86 -11.49
N PRO A 17 -27.53 19.57 -11.66
CA PRO A 17 -27.08 18.54 -10.73
C PRO A 17 -25.56 18.37 -10.85
N ALA A 18 -24.85 18.61 -9.76
CA ALA A 18 -23.44 18.24 -9.65
C ALA A 18 -23.36 16.71 -9.54
N TYR A 19 -23.02 16.04 -10.63
CA TYR A 19 -22.55 14.66 -10.58
C TYR A 19 -21.13 14.69 -10.01
N ALA A 20 -20.99 14.44 -8.72
CA ALA A 20 -19.70 14.08 -8.14
C ALA A 20 -19.35 12.69 -8.69
N GLN A 21 -18.53 12.63 -9.74
CA GLN A 21 -17.77 11.42 -9.99
C GLN A 21 -16.79 11.30 -8.81
N ASP A 22 -16.87 10.18 -8.11
CA ASP A 22 -15.91 9.82 -7.07
C ASP A 22 -14.58 9.52 -7.78
N GLU A 23 -13.82 10.58 -8.10
CA GLU A 23 -12.52 10.52 -8.76
C GLU A 23 -11.50 9.92 -7.78
N ARG A 24 -11.53 8.59 -7.65
CA ARG A 24 -10.49 7.88 -6.90
C ARG A 24 -9.13 8.20 -7.52
N PRO A 25 -8.12 8.55 -6.71
CA PRO A 25 -6.82 8.89 -7.24
C PRO A 25 -6.20 7.65 -7.91
N PHE A 26 -5.58 7.85 -9.07
CA PHE A 26 -4.79 6.81 -9.74
C PHE A 26 -3.57 6.38 -8.90
N GLU A 27 -3.06 7.30 -8.07
CA GLU A 27 -1.95 7.07 -7.16
C GLU A 27 -2.15 7.81 -5.84
N TRP A 28 -1.81 7.14 -4.74
CA TRP A 28 -1.80 7.70 -3.40
C TRP A 28 -0.40 8.15 -3.03
N LEU A 29 -0.23 9.44 -2.73
CA LEU A 29 1.07 10.02 -2.36
C LEU A 29 1.29 9.96 -0.84
N ALA A 30 2.46 9.49 -0.41
CA ALA A 30 2.89 9.57 0.98
C ALA A 30 4.42 9.54 1.10
N GLY A 31 4.96 10.43 1.94
CA GLY A 31 6.40 10.67 2.02
C GLY A 31 7.03 10.99 0.66
N ALA A 32 8.10 10.26 0.33
CA ALA A 32 8.82 10.38 -0.94
C ALA A 32 8.26 9.47 -2.06
N TYR A 33 7.16 8.75 -1.81
CA TYR A 33 6.67 7.66 -2.65
C TYR A 33 5.21 7.85 -3.09
N SER A 34 4.79 7.07 -4.09
CA SER A 34 3.40 6.79 -4.39
C SER A 34 3.09 5.30 -4.38
N PHE A 35 1.80 5.00 -4.17
CA PHE A 35 1.24 3.67 -4.00
C PHE A 35 0.01 3.52 -4.89
N SER A 36 -0.13 2.39 -5.57
CA SER A 36 -1.25 2.14 -6.48
C SER A 36 -1.69 0.67 -6.49
N ASP A 37 -3.00 0.47 -6.52
CA ASP A 37 -3.72 -0.78 -6.73
C ASP A 37 -4.06 -1.03 -8.22
N GLU A 38 -3.36 -0.37 -9.16
CA GLU A 38 -3.62 -0.43 -10.61
C GLU A 38 -3.62 -1.85 -11.22
N LEU A 39 -2.99 -2.83 -10.54
CA LEU A 39 -2.95 -4.23 -10.97
C LEU A 39 -4.12 -5.07 -10.45
N GLY A 40 -4.98 -4.50 -9.58
CA GLY A 40 -6.18 -5.16 -9.04
C GLY A 40 -5.92 -6.17 -7.93
N GLY A 41 -6.97 -6.89 -7.53
CA GLY A 41 -6.98 -7.89 -6.44
C GLY A 41 -7.32 -7.32 -5.06
N PHE A 42 -7.02 -6.04 -4.83
CA PHE A 42 -7.45 -5.25 -3.68
C PHE A 42 -7.79 -3.82 -4.12
N VAL A 43 -8.35 -3.05 -3.18
CA VAL A 43 -8.57 -1.61 -3.33
C VAL A 43 -7.86 -0.89 -2.20
N ILE A 44 -7.12 0.16 -2.50
CA ILE A 44 -6.56 1.07 -1.47
C ILE A 44 -7.67 2.00 -0.98
N ASP A 45 -7.93 1.95 0.33
CA ASP A 45 -8.90 2.80 1.01
C ASP A 45 -8.26 4.11 1.48
N SER A 46 -6.99 4.05 1.93
CA SER A 46 -6.20 5.24 2.29
C SER A 46 -4.71 4.96 2.41
N VAL A 47 -3.90 6.02 2.26
CA VAL A 47 -2.45 6.00 2.54
C VAL A 47 -2.09 7.22 3.38
N SER A 48 -1.17 7.04 4.33
CA SER A 48 -0.68 8.11 5.22
C SER A 48 0.76 7.87 5.66
N GLY A 49 1.35 8.85 6.35
CA GLY A 49 2.70 8.78 6.92
C GLY A 49 3.80 9.28 5.99
N THR A 50 5.02 9.30 6.52
CA THR A 50 6.22 9.78 5.81
C THR A 50 7.24 8.69 5.49
N GLY A 51 7.07 7.48 6.04
CA GLY A 51 7.93 6.32 5.80
C GLY A 51 9.12 6.18 6.76
N THR A 52 9.12 6.96 7.85
CA THR A 52 10.14 6.87 8.91
C THR A 52 9.76 5.85 9.97
N ARG A 53 10.70 5.46 10.84
CA ARG A 53 10.42 4.51 11.93
C ARG A 53 9.29 4.98 12.87
N THR A 54 9.23 6.29 13.15
CA THR A 54 8.23 6.89 14.05
C THR A 54 6.94 7.31 13.34
N ASP A 55 6.96 7.36 12.01
CA ASP A 55 5.83 7.73 11.16
C ASP A 55 5.87 6.90 9.87
N PRO A 56 5.58 5.57 9.97
CA PRO A 56 5.67 4.65 8.85
C PRO A 56 4.61 4.98 7.79
N ILE A 57 4.83 4.54 6.55
CA ILE A 57 3.74 4.55 5.57
C ILE A 57 2.68 3.56 6.04
N VAL A 58 1.46 4.04 6.27
CA VAL A 58 0.32 3.19 6.61
C VAL A 58 -0.62 3.12 5.42
N ILE A 59 -0.78 1.93 4.86
CA ILE A 59 -1.71 1.63 3.76
C ILE A 59 -2.88 0.85 4.33
N ARG A 60 -4.09 1.35 4.14
CA ARG A 60 -5.32 0.62 4.38
C ARG A 60 -5.87 0.14 3.06
N GLU A 61 -6.17 -1.14 2.99
CA GLU A 61 -6.63 -1.78 1.77
C GLU A 61 -7.64 -2.89 2.05
N THR A 62 -8.47 -3.16 1.06
CA THR A 62 -9.50 -4.20 1.12
C THR A 62 -9.31 -5.18 -0.03
N PHE A 63 -9.02 -6.44 0.29
CA PHE A 63 -8.93 -7.52 -0.69
C PHE A 63 -10.31 -7.98 -1.13
N VAL A 64 -10.50 -8.21 -2.43
CA VAL A 64 -11.77 -8.71 -2.99
C VAL A 64 -11.76 -10.23 -3.20
N SER A 65 -10.59 -10.86 -3.11
CA SER A 65 -10.39 -12.31 -3.25
C SER A 65 -9.21 -12.79 -2.40
N ALA A 66 -9.00 -14.10 -2.32
CA ALA A 66 -7.82 -14.68 -1.67
C ALA A 66 -6.72 -15.04 -2.68
N SER A 67 -6.75 -14.47 -3.88
CA SER A 67 -5.68 -14.62 -4.86
C SER A 67 -4.54 -13.65 -4.57
N PRO A 68 -3.29 -13.97 -4.94
CA PRO A 68 -2.19 -13.02 -4.87
C PRO A 68 -2.52 -11.72 -5.60
N ALA A 69 -2.16 -10.60 -4.99
CA ALA A 69 -2.35 -9.27 -5.55
C ALA A 69 -1.06 -8.45 -5.41
N THR A 70 -0.89 -7.39 -6.20
CA THR A 70 0.38 -6.68 -6.27
C THR A 70 0.18 -5.17 -6.10
N LEU A 71 0.80 -4.63 -5.06
CA LEU A 71 0.91 -3.20 -4.83
C LEU A 71 2.07 -2.63 -5.65
N VAL A 72 1.82 -1.55 -6.37
CA VAL A 72 2.85 -0.82 -7.12
C VAL A 72 3.38 0.33 -6.28
N ILE A 73 4.70 0.38 -6.08
CA ILE A 73 5.38 1.40 -5.27
C ILE A 73 6.34 2.17 -6.18
N ARG A 74 6.27 3.51 -6.10
CA ARG A 74 7.10 4.38 -6.95
C ARG A 74 7.77 5.48 -6.13
N ALA A 75 9.06 5.70 -6.33
CA ALA A 75 9.72 6.92 -5.88
C ALA A 75 9.19 8.11 -6.69
N ARG A 76 8.66 9.12 -6.00
CA ARG A 76 8.15 10.38 -6.59
C ARG A 76 9.03 11.58 -6.30
N ARG A 77 10.09 11.37 -5.53
CA ARG A 77 11.16 12.33 -5.25
C ARG A 77 12.49 11.78 -5.76
N PRO A 78 13.49 12.64 -6.01
CA PRO A 78 14.81 12.19 -6.40
C PRO A 78 15.36 11.18 -5.39
N ILE A 79 16.04 10.15 -5.89
CA ILE A 79 16.68 9.14 -5.05
C ILE A 79 17.99 9.74 -4.50
N ARG A 80 18.12 9.74 -3.18
CA ARG A 80 19.34 10.12 -2.46
C ARG A 80 19.56 9.14 -1.33
N PHE A 81 20.28 8.07 -1.63
CA PHE A 81 20.58 7.05 -0.63
C PHE A 81 21.26 7.64 0.59
N PHE A 82 20.89 7.12 1.77
CA PHE A 82 21.41 7.52 3.07
C PHE A 82 21.07 8.96 3.52
N ASP A 83 20.23 9.68 2.77
CA ASP A 83 19.65 10.92 3.26
C ASP A 83 18.79 10.64 4.50
N THR A 84 18.86 11.53 5.50
CA THR A 84 18.15 11.34 6.78
C THR A 84 16.83 12.10 6.85
N GLY A 85 16.50 12.89 5.82
CA GLY A 85 15.24 13.60 5.70
C GLY A 85 14.14 12.75 5.08
N THR A 86 12.93 13.31 5.01
CA THR A 86 11.74 12.67 4.42
C THR A 86 11.42 13.17 3.02
N PHE A 87 12.19 14.14 2.51
CA PHE A 87 11.95 14.74 1.20
C PHE A 87 12.45 13.87 0.04
N TYR A 88 13.53 13.09 0.23
CA TYR A 88 14.10 12.25 -0.81
C TYR A 88 13.72 10.79 -0.61
N ALA A 89 13.68 10.02 -1.69
CA ALA A 89 13.64 8.56 -1.58
C ALA A 89 15.05 8.10 -1.19
N ASN A 90 15.23 7.72 0.08
CA ASN A 90 16.56 7.43 0.65
C ASN A 90 16.89 5.93 0.72
N GLY A 91 15.97 5.09 0.24
CA GLY A 91 16.10 3.65 0.22
C GLY A 91 15.70 2.96 1.52
N ILE A 92 15.15 3.68 2.50
CA ILE A 92 14.64 3.12 3.77
C ILE A 92 13.16 3.48 3.88
N LEU A 93 12.30 2.47 3.91
CA LEU A 93 10.85 2.66 3.90
C LEU A 93 10.18 1.78 4.95
N HIS A 94 9.86 2.38 6.10
CA HIS A 94 9.05 1.70 7.12
C HIS A 94 7.58 1.68 6.69
N MET A 95 6.99 0.49 6.68
CA MET A 95 5.61 0.29 6.22
C MET A 95 4.75 -0.39 7.28
N ARG A 96 3.45 -0.11 7.19
CA ARG A 96 2.39 -0.86 7.83
C ARG A 96 1.23 -1.07 6.87
N ILE A 97 0.92 -2.33 6.58
CA ILE A 97 -0.24 -2.73 5.79
C ILE A 97 -1.38 -3.10 6.74
N LEU A 98 -2.56 -2.51 6.51
CA LEU A 98 -3.82 -2.87 7.16
C LEU A 98 -4.73 -3.52 6.12
N ALA A 99 -4.59 -4.83 5.94
CA ALA A 99 -5.31 -5.60 4.94
C ALA A 99 -6.64 -6.10 5.50
N ARG A 100 -7.74 -5.61 4.95
CA ARG A 100 -9.09 -6.10 5.24
C ARG A 100 -9.42 -7.30 4.37
N ASN A 101 -9.83 -8.38 5.00
CA ASN A 101 -10.24 -9.61 4.35
C ASN A 101 -11.67 -9.47 3.80
N GLY A 102 -11.81 -9.12 2.52
CA GLY A 102 -13.08 -9.18 1.80
C GLY A 102 -13.24 -10.44 0.94
N SER A 103 -12.39 -11.45 1.08
CA SER A 103 -12.38 -12.62 0.19
C SER A 103 -13.47 -13.66 0.47
N GLY A 104 -14.13 -13.58 1.63
CA GLY A 104 -15.12 -14.58 2.07
C GLY A 104 -14.52 -15.83 2.71
N HIS A 105 -13.18 -15.98 2.72
CA HIS A 105 -12.47 -17.11 3.34
C HIS A 105 -11.54 -16.62 4.43
N GLY A 106 -11.41 -17.36 5.54
CA GLY A 106 -10.41 -17.04 6.55
C GLY A 106 -8.98 -17.23 6.02
N TRP A 107 -8.11 -16.26 6.25
CA TRP A 107 -6.70 -16.36 5.91
C TRP A 107 -5.92 -16.94 7.09
N VAL A 108 -5.10 -17.96 6.85
CA VAL A 108 -4.30 -18.66 7.88
C VAL A 108 -2.80 -18.42 7.74
N GLU A 109 -2.38 -17.90 6.60
CA GLU A 109 -1.05 -17.34 6.39
C GLU A 109 -1.17 -16.10 5.50
N PHE A 110 -0.15 -15.25 5.53
CA PHE A 110 -0.04 -14.10 4.63
C PHE A 110 1.41 -13.93 4.22
N GLU A 111 1.70 -14.03 2.93
CA GLU A 111 3.05 -13.86 2.39
C GLU A 111 3.17 -12.50 1.70
N PHE A 112 4.32 -11.86 1.90
CA PHE A 112 4.77 -10.74 1.10
C PHE A 112 5.99 -11.16 0.28
N GLU A 113 6.08 -10.69 -0.96
CA GLU A 113 7.26 -10.85 -1.82
C GLU A 113 7.60 -9.51 -2.47
N LEU A 114 8.89 -9.13 -2.44
CA LEU A 114 9.39 -7.98 -3.17
C LEU A 114 9.79 -8.35 -4.59
N GLN A 115 9.54 -7.44 -5.52
CA GLN A 115 9.96 -7.59 -6.92
C GLN A 115 10.50 -6.26 -7.46
N GLU A 116 11.75 -6.25 -7.90
CA GLU A 116 12.29 -5.14 -8.71
C GLU A 116 11.62 -5.12 -10.10
N ILE A 117 11.35 -6.29 -10.68
CA ILE A 117 10.74 -6.48 -11.99
C ILE A 117 9.44 -7.26 -11.81
N LEU A 118 8.32 -6.73 -12.32
CA LEU A 118 7.01 -7.35 -12.17
C LEU A 118 7.02 -8.84 -12.59
N HIS A 119 6.46 -9.68 -11.73
CA HIS A 119 6.42 -11.15 -11.85
C HIS A 119 7.77 -11.86 -11.76
N LYS A 120 8.82 -11.18 -11.30
CA LYS A 120 10.12 -11.77 -11.01
C LYS A 120 10.49 -11.45 -9.56
N ALA A 121 10.46 -12.49 -8.72
CA ALA A 121 10.91 -12.40 -7.34
C ALA A 121 12.30 -11.76 -7.26
N SER A 122 12.43 -10.77 -6.38
CA SER A 122 13.72 -10.18 -6.03
C SER A 122 14.61 -11.22 -5.36
N VAL A 123 15.92 -11.08 -5.57
CA VAL A 123 16.92 -12.01 -5.07
C VAL A 123 18.01 -11.28 -4.31
N PHE A 124 18.69 -12.00 -3.44
CA PHE A 124 19.88 -11.51 -2.75
C PHE A 124 20.86 -10.81 -3.71
N GLY A 125 21.06 -9.51 -3.50
CA GLY A 125 22.04 -8.69 -4.24
C GLY A 125 21.47 -7.72 -5.28
N ASP A 126 20.16 -7.73 -5.54
CA ASP A 126 19.53 -6.71 -6.41
C ASP A 126 19.36 -5.35 -5.72
N GLY A 127 19.44 -5.32 -4.38
CA GLY A 127 19.34 -4.12 -3.56
C GLY A 127 17.95 -3.87 -2.95
N LEU A 128 16.97 -4.73 -3.20
CA LEU A 128 15.61 -4.67 -2.65
C LEU A 128 15.42 -5.75 -1.58
N SER A 129 14.99 -5.41 -0.36
CA SER A 129 14.82 -6.42 0.69
C SER A 129 13.94 -6.02 1.87
N PHE A 130 13.49 -7.01 2.65
CA PHE A 130 12.85 -6.83 3.96
C PHE A 130 13.88 -6.76 5.11
N ASP A 131 14.75 -5.74 5.08
CA ASP A 131 15.79 -5.49 6.09
C ASP A 131 16.77 -6.68 6.26
N GLN A 132 17.42 -7.08 5.17
CA GLN A 132 18.36 -8.22 5.13
C GLN A 132 19.60 -8.06 6.03
N ARG A 133 19.94 -6.83 6.46
CA ARG A 133 21.17 -6.57 7.24
C ARG A 133 20.95 -6.55 8.75
N SER A 134 19.70 -6.54 9.22
CA SER A 134 19.41 -6.46 10.65
C SER A 134 18.74 -7.72 11.16
N GLU A 135 19.28 -8.23 12.27
CA GLU A 135 18.66 -9.26 13.10
C GLU A 135 17.53 -8.69 13.97
N ASN A 136 17.23 -7.39 13.85
CA ASN A 136 16.27 -6.72 14.69
C ASN A 136 14.83 -7.13 14.31
N ARG A 137 14.34 -8.15 15.01
CA ARG A 137 12.96 -8.64 14.91
C ARG A 137 11.92 -7.60 15.31
N GLU A 138 12.28 -6.50 15.97
CA GLU A 138 11.33 -5.44 16.33
C GLU A 138 10.72 -4.72 15.12
N LEU A 139 11.37 -4.79 13.96
CA LEU A 139 10.90 -4.10 12.76
C LEU A 139 9.86 -4.89 11.98
N ILE A 140 9.72 -6.19 12.25
CA ILE A 140 8.76 -7.08 11.58
C ILE A 140 7.76 -7.60 12.61
N SER A 141 6.48 -7.29 12.41
CA SER A 141 5.43 -7.71 13.34
C SER A 141 4.07 -7.84 12.66
N SER A 142 3.19 -8.65 13.24
CA SER A 142 1.78 -8.70 12.87
C SER A 142 0.88 -8.67 14.10
N ASP A 143 -0.30 -8.10 13.91
CA ASP A 143 -1.37 -8.08 14.91
C ASP A 143 -2.19 -9.39 14.91
N SER A 144 -2.07 -10.18 13.84
CA SER A 144 -2.96 -11.32 13.55
C SER A 144 -2.24 -12.66 13.48
N PHE A 145 -0.91 -12.63 13.37
CA PHE A 145 -0.06 -13.81 13.24
C PHE A 145 1.07 -13.74 14.27
N ALA A 146 1.25 -14.82 15.02
CA ALA A 146 2.23 -14.88 16.10
C ALA A 146 3.66 -15.13 15.60
N GLU A 147 3.83 -15.61 14.36
CA GLU A 147 5.11 -15.97 13.78
C GLU A 147 5.32 -15.35 12.42
N PHE A 148 6.59 -15.09 12.09
CA PHE A 148 7.02 -14.80 10.73
C PHE A 148 8.29 -15.59 10.36
N SER A 149 8.51 -15.84 9.07
CA SER A 149 9.73 -16.44 8.51
C SER A 149 10.23 -15.67 7.29
N ARG A 150 11.55 -15.62 7.15
CA ARG A 150 12.29 -15.07 6.01
C ARG A 150 13.14 -16.15 5.32
N ASP A 151 12.88 -17.43 5.59
CA ASP A 151 13.73 -18.56 5.16
C ASP A 151 13.50 -18.96 3.69
N PHE A 152 13.36 -17.95 2.82
CA PHE A 152 13.04 -18.12 1.41
C PHE A 152 14.23 -17.79 0.50
N GLU A 153 15.44 -17.77 1.05
CA GLU A 153 16.65 -17.52 0.26
C GLU A 153 16.69 -18.42 -0.99
N PRO A 154 16.95 -17.83 -2.18
CA PRO A 154 17.50 -16.49 -2.39
C PRO A 154 16.47 -15.35 -2.46
N TYR A 155 15.17 -15.62 -2.27
CA TYR A 155 14.10 -14.67 -2.54
C TYR A 155 13.76 -13.75 -1.36
N ASP A 156 13.43 -12.51 -1.68
CA ASP A 156 12.95 -11.52 -0.72
C ASP A 156 11.46 -11.72 -0.41
N LYS A 157 11.19 -12.73 0.42
CA LYS A 157 9.85 -13.08 0.92
C LYS A 157 9.76 -12.97 2.43
N LEU A 158 8.55 -12.69 2.90
CA LEU A 158 8.19 -12.62 4.30
C LEU A 158 6.85 -13.32 4.51
N LEU A 159 6.85 -14.45 5.21
CA LEU A 159 5.65 -15.23 5.51
C LEU A 159 5.22 -14.99 6.95
N PHE A 160 3.96 -14.61 7.18
CA PHE A 160 3.32 -14.55 8.48
C PHE A 160 2.39 -15.77 8.67
N ARG A 161 2.45 -16.41 9.84
CA ARG A 161 1.69 -17.64 10.15
C ARG A 161 1.38 -17.78 11.64
N ASN A 162 0.75 -18.90 12.02
CA ASN A 162 0.31 -19.17 13.39
C ASN A 162 -0.67 -18.09 13.87
N GLY A 163 -1.78 -17.96 13.13
CA GLY A 163 -2.77 -16.92 13.33
C GLY A 163 -3.91 -17.03 12.32
N LYS A 164 -4.79 -16.04 12.31
CA LYS A 164 -5.92 -16.01 11.39
C LYS A 164 -6.47 -14.61 11.18
N ILE A 165 -6.93 -14.32 9.97
CA ILE A 165 -7.78 -13.16 9.66
C ILE A 165 -9.11 -13.67 9.10
N ASP A 166 -10.17 -13.59 9.90
CA ASP A 166 -11.52 -13.98 9.48
C ASP A 166 -12.11 -13.03 8.41
N PRO A 167 -13.08 -13.48 7.60
CA PRO A 167 -13.78 -12.62 6.67
C PRO A 167 -14.36 -11.36 7.34
N GLY A 168 -14.17 -10.23 6.67
CA GLY A 168 -14.56 -8.90 7.12
C GLY A 168 -13.63 -8.27 8.16
N ARG A 169 -12.65 -9.01 8.70
CA ARG A 169 -11.67 -8.51 9.68
C ARG A 169 -10.45 -7.92 8.98
N THR A 170 -9.64 -7.19 9.74
CA THR A 170 -8.43 -6.54 9.26
C THR A 170 -7.23 -7.07 10.01
N GLY A 171 -6.19 -7.47 9.28
CA GLY A 171 -4.88 -7.78 9.83
C GLY A 171 -3.90 -6.64 9.63
N GLY A 172 -3.02 -6.46 10.60
CA GLY A 172 -1.91 -5.51 10.53
C GLY A 172 -0.59 -6.22 10.32
N PHE A 173 0.25 -5.66 9.45
CA PHE A 173 1.61 -6.13 9.18
C PHE A 173 2.54 -4.94 9.14
N SER A 174 3.64 -4.99 9.88
CA SER A 174 4.66 -3.95 9.89
C SER A 174 6.00 -4.57 9.51
N PHE A 175 6.75 -3.87 8.66
CA PHE A 175 8.05 -4.30 8.15
C PHE A 175 8.82 -3.09 7.61
N LEU A 176 10.13 -3.25 7.44
CA LEU A 176 11.00 -2.28 6.78
C LEU A 176 11.35 -2.81 5.39
N ILE A 177 11.20 -1.97 4.37
CA ILE A 177 11.76 -2.20 3.04
C ILE A 177 13.04 -1.39 2.90
N THR A 178 14.08 -2.04 2.38
CA THR A 178 15.30 -1.38 1.90
C THR A 178 15.32 -1.45 0.38
N ASP A 179 15.47 -0.31 -0.29
CA ASP A 179 15.50 -0.19 -1.76
C ASP A 179 16.72 0.62 -2.21
N PHE A 180 17.76 -0.10 -2.63
CA PHE A 180 18.95 0.45 -3.28
C PHE A 180 19.00 0.10 -4.77
N THR A 181 17.87 -0.28 -5.35
CA THR A 181 17.79 -0.58 -6.78
C THR A 181 17.98 0.69 -7.61
N PRO A 182 18.44 0.60 -8.87
CA PRO A 182 18.54 1.77 -9.74
C PRO A 182 17.17 2.23 -10.27
N ARG A 183 16.07 1.59 -9.88
CA ARG A 183 14.72 1.84 -10.41
C ARG A 183 13.93 2.72 -9.47
N SER A 184 13.07 3.55 -10.05
CA SER A 184 12.12 4.36 -9.28
C SER A 184 10.80 3.62 -9.01
N GLN A 185 10.70 2.34 -9.35
CA GLN A 185 9.48 1.55 -9.23
C GLN A 185 9.86 0.11 -8.87
N PHE A 186 9.13 -0.45 -7.92
CA PHE A 186 9.18 -1.84 -7.52
C PHE A 186 7.80 -2.28 -7.04
N TYR A 187 7.66 -3.55 -6.68
CA TYR A 187 6.37 -4.15 -6.36
C TYR A 187 6.42 -4.91 -5.05
N LEU A 188 5.27 -4.94 -4.40
CA LEU A 188 5.01 -5.76 -3.22
C LEU A 188 3.85 -6.71 -3.55
N VAL A 189 4.17 -7.97 -3.79
CA VAL A 189 3.16 -9.02 -3.92
C VAL A 189 2.66 -9.38 -2.52
N GLN A 190 1.36 -9.59 -2.43
CA GLN A 190 0.62 -9.91 -1.22
C GLN A 190 -0.21 -11.16 -1.49
N ASP A 191 0.06 -12.24 -0.76
CA ASP A 191 -0.54 -13.55 -0.98
C ASP A 191 -1.23 -14.06 0.31
N PRO A 192 -2.54 -13.80 0.47
CA PRO A 192 -3.32 -14.38 1.56
C PRO A 192 -3.62 -15.86 1.30
N ARG A 193 -3.29 -16.74 2.25
CA ARG A 193 -3.53 -18.18 2.10
C ARG A 193 -4.73 -18.64 2.88
N VAL A 194 -5.60 -19.40 2.21
CA VAL A 194 -6.74 -20.09 2.82
C VAL A 194 -6.32 -21.49 3.28
N PRO A 195 -7.02 -22.11 4.25
CA PRO A 195 -6.75 -23.49 4.64
C PRO A 195 -6.81 -24.42 3.43
N SER A 196 -5.76 -25.20 3.21
CA SER A 196 -5.80 -26.32 2.27
C SER A 196 -6.79 -27.36 2.77
N THR A 197 -7.81 -27.65 1.95
CA THR A 197 -8.79 -28.74 2.16
C THR A 197 -8.15 -30.11 2.07
#